data_AF-A0A6I8LLK0-F1
#
_entry.id   AF-A0A6I8LLK0-F1
#
_cell.length_a   1.000
_cell.length_b   1.000
_cell.length_c   1.000
_cell.angle_alpha   90.00
_cell.angle_beta   90.00
_cell.angle_gamma   90.00
#
_symmetry.space_group_name_H-M   'P 1'
#
loop_
_entity.id
_entity.type
_entity.pdbx_description
1 polymer ?
#
loop_
_entity_poly.entity_id
_entity_poly.type
_entity_poly.pdbx_seq_one_letter_code
_entity_poly.pdbx_strand_id
1 'polypeptide(L)'
;MRLSVLDDGHRRRARLFMGVTGKLSGVPSPDIVKLLLYRPGFLTRPLLELTAPAMRGESYWTAGEREYLAMSTARVHECPFCVVTHAELTRIAGHGEIDPDRPADARPELLVVQRFLEDVSRNGTLSPPRDLPAHAVREALDVNLVWNIVNRLANAFGFELLDGQLKVGTKALHRAGYRFPGFLLADGPADLRESVFEQPARTSPELRRAAGTGDGLAEPWRDYAALVRDASHRITDDDVRRLLAAGHSENEVFEVTVAAAVGAALHSFDAARKGL
;
A
#
# COMPACT_ATOMS: atom_id res chain seq x y z
N MET A 1 -5.53 17.26 -10.21
CA MET A 1 -4.37 16.83 -10.96
C MET A 1 -3.71 15.80 -10.07
N ARG A 2 -3.51 14.58 -10.56
CA ARG A 2 -2.59 13.63 -9.95
C ARG A 2 -1.21 14.28 -9.79
N LEU A 3 -0.48 13.95 -8.72
CA LEU A 3 0.84 14.54 -8.44
C LEU A 3 1.81 14.31 -9.62
N SER A 4 2.16 15.38 -10.34
CA SER A 4 3.00 15.30 -11.54
C SER A 4 4.41 14.80 -11.24
N VAL A 5 4.90 15.09 -10.03
CA VAL A 5 6.18 14.57 -9.54
C VAL A 5 6.25 13.05 -9.49
N LEU A 6 5.12 12.33 -9.43
CA LEU A 6 5.10 10.87 -9.51
C LEU A 6 5.33 10.36 -10.94
N ASP A 7 5.36 11.23 -11.94
CA ASP A 7 5.67 10.89 -13.33
C ASP A 7 7.05 11.41 -13.77
N ASP A 8 7.43 12.62 -13.35
CA ASP A 8 8.67 13.27 -13.82
C ASP A 8 9.77 13.46 -12.75
N GLY A 9 9.40 13.39 -11.48
CA GLY A 9 10.22 13.85 -10.36
C GLY A 9 11.25 12.83 -9.86
N HIS A 10 11.41 11.66 -10.51
CA HIS A 10 12.31 10.60 -10.05
C HIS A 10 13.79 10.93 -10.27
N ARG A 11 14.67 10.24 -9.54
CA ARG A 11 16.12 10.33 -9.75
C ARG A 11 16.52 9.76 -11.13
N ARG A 12 17.64 10.24 -11.68
CA ARG A 12 18.15 9.80 -13.00
C ARG A 12 18.22 8.28 -13.16
N ARG A 13 18.70 7.57 -12.13
CA ARG A 13 18.79 6.10 -12.13
C ARG A 13 17.41 5.41 -12.21
N ALA A 14 16.41 5.96 -11.54
CA ALA A 14 15.04 5.45 -11.59
C ALA A 14 14.40 5.70 -12.96
N ARG A 15 14.57 6.90 -13.53
CA ARG A 15 14.08 7.20 -14.89
C ARG A 15 14.71 6.29 -15.94
N LEU A 16 16.02 6.05 -15.86
CA LEU A 16 16.71 5.12 -16.75
C LEU A 16 16.14 3.70 -16.62
N PHE A 17 15.98 3.21 -15.40
CA PHE A 17 15.41 1.90 -15.13
C PHE A 17 13.98 1.75 -15.70
N MET A 18 13.10 2.70 -15.42
CA MET A 18 11.71 2.70 -15.93
C MET A 18 11.67 2.79 -17.46
N GLY A 19 12.53 3.60 -18.07
CA GLY A 19 12.63 3.73 -19.52
C GLY A 19 13.13 2.45 -20.20
N VAL A 20 14.13 1.77 -19.62
CA VAL A 20 14.66 0.51 -20.15
C VAL A 20 13.65 -0.62 -19.97
N THR A 21 13.13 -0.79 -18.76
CA THR A 21 12.17 -1.87 -18.46
C THR A 21 10.88 -1.70 -19.25
N GLY A 22 10.38 -0.46 -19.40
CA GLY A 22 9.19 -0.20 -20.21
C GLY A 22 9.38 -0.49 -21.70
N LYS A 23 10.56 -0.23 -22.25
CA LYS A 23 10.90 -0.62 -23.64
C LYS A 23 10.97 -2.14 -23.81
N LEU A 24 11.58 -2.84 -22.85
CA LEU A 24 11.71 -4.30 -22.89
C LEU A 24 10.36 -5.02 -22.70
N SER A 25 9.50 -4.49 -21.86
CA SER A 25 8.18 -5.05 -21.57
C SER A 25 7.11 -4.68 -22.60
N GLY A 26 7.36 -3.63 -23.40
CA GLY A 26 6.39 -3.08 -24.35
C GLY A 26 5.27 -2.27 -23.69
N VAL A 27 5.34 -2.00 -22.39
CA VAL A 27 4.33 -1.24 -21.63
C VAL A 27 4.99 -0.23 -20.71
N PRO A 28 4.39 0.97 -20.49
CA PRO A 28 4.91 1.94 -19.53
C PRO A 28 5.06 1.36 -18.12
N SER A 29 5.97 1.94 -17.33
CA SER A 29 6.12 1.53 -15.93
C SER A 29 4.81 1.72 -15.16
N PRO A 30 4.33 0.69 -14.45
CA PRO A 30 3.12 0.80 -13.62
C PRO A 30 3.25 1.84 -12.53
N ASP A 31 2.13 2.40 -12.10
CA ASP A 31 2.11 3.50 -11.12
C ASP A 31 2.68 3.11 -9.75
N ILE A 32 2.49 1.86 -9.34
CA ILE A 32 3.15 1.33 -8.14
C ILE A 32 4.68 1.40 -8.25
N VAL A 33 5.25 1.14 -9.43
CA VAL A 33 6.70 1.25 -9.64
C VAL A 33 7.15 2.70 -9.56
N LYS A 34 6.38 3.62 -10.14
CA LYS A 34 6.68 5.06 -10.08
C LYS A 34 6.65 5.58 -8.63
N LEU A 35 5.64 5.20 -7.85
CA LEU A 35 5.54 5.51 -6.42
C LEU A 35 6.77 5.02 -5.66
N LEU A 36 7.10 3.73 -5.81
CA LEU A 36 8.23 3.11 -5.11
C LEU A 36 9.58 3.73 -5.49
N LEU A 37 9.70 4.37 -6.65
CA LEU A 37 10.95 4.97 -7.11
C LEU A 37 11.09 6.48 -6.91
N TYR A 38 10.01 7.19 -6.55
CA TYR A 38 10.01 8.65 -6.45
C TYR A 38 10.93 9.15 -5.32
N ARG A 39 10.68 8.70 -4.09
CA ARG A 39 11.49 9.02 -2.90
C ARG A 39 11.71 7.79 -2.01
N PRO A 40 12.53 6.82 -2.48
CA PRO A 40 12.56 5.50 -1.87
C PRO A 40 13.11 5.43 -0.43
N GLY A 41 13.88 6.44 0.01
CA GLY A 41 14.33 6.54 1.41
C GLY A 41 13.19 6.95 2.36
N PHE A 42 12.11 7.54 1.83
CA PHE A 42 10.98 8.02 2.62
C PHE A 42 9.96 6.92 2.97
N LEU A 43 9.73 5.98 2.05
CA LEU A 43 8.68 4.96 2.20
C LEU A 43 9.12 3.59 1.71
N THR A 44 9.74 3.53 0.53
CA THR A 44 9.90 2.29 -0.22
C THR A 44 10.69 1.23 0.51
N ARG A 45 11.84 1.60 1.10
CA ARG A 45 12.69 0.62 1.78
C ARG A 45 11.94 -0.08 2.94
N PRO A 46 11.45 0.63 3.97
CA PRO A 46 10.74 -0.02 5.07
C PRO A 46 9.46 -0.73 4.60
N LEU A 47 8.75 -0.17 3.62
CA LEU A 47 7.57 -0.83 3.07
C LEU A 47 7.92 -2.17 2.42
N LEU A 48 8.98 -2.26 1.60
CA LEU A 48 9.38 -3.51 0.95
C LEU A 48 9.98 -4.53 1.93
N GLU A 49 10.66 -4.06 2.98
CA GLU A 49 11.14 -4.91 4.08
C GLU A 49 9.98 -5.58 4.84
N LEU A 50 8.79 -4.95 4.87
CA LEU A 50 7.55 -5.57 5.35
C LEU A 50 6.88 -6.45 4.27
N THR A 51 6.74 -5.95 3.05
CA THR A 51 5.96 -6.60 1.99
C THR A 51 6.54 -7.95 1.56
N ALA A 52 7.85 -8.03 1.34
CA ALA A 52 8.48 -9.25 0.84
C ALA A 52 8.30 -10.47 1.77
N PRO A 53 8.60 -10.38 3.09
CA PRO A 53 8.33 -11.49 4.00
C PRO A 53 6.82 -11.72 4.18
N ALA A 54 6.00 -10.67 4.30
CA ALA A 54 4.55 -10.83 4.44
C ALA A 54 3.97 -11.64 3.27
N MET A 55 4.36 -11.36 2.03
CA MET A 55 3.76 -11.97 0.83
C MET A 55 4.45 -13.25 0.33
N ARG A 56 5.73 -13.48 0.65
CA ARG A 56 6.52 -14.61 0.12
C ARG A 56 7.39 -15.33 1.16
N GLY A 57 7.43 -14.87 2.40
CA GLY A 57 8.09 -15.59 3.50
C GLY A 57 7.33 -16.86 3.92
N GLU A 58 7.93 -17.63 4.82
CA GLU A 58 7.29 -18.74 5.52
C GLU A 58 6.05 -18.24 6.25
N SER A 59 4.93 -18.96 6.11
CA SER A 59 3.64 -18.56 6.69
C SER A 59 2.69 -19.75 6.74
N TYR A 60 1.75 -19.71 7.69
CA TYR A 60 0.55 -20.55 7.71
C TYR A 60 -0.30 -20.38 6.44
N TRP A 61 -0.25 -19.19 5.83
CA TRP A 61 -0.99 -18.86 4.62
C TRP A 61 -0.15 -19.09 3.38
N THR A 62 -0.74 -19.76 2.39
CA THR A 62 -0.08 -19.97 1.10
C THR A 62 0.18 -18.64 0.39
N ALA A 63 0.98 -18.66 -0.68
CA ALA A 63 1.17 -17.46 -1.49
C ALA A 63 -0.15 -16.98 -2.10
N GLY A 64 -1.01 -17.89 -2.59
CA GLY A 64 -2.33 -17.55 -3.13
C GLY A 64 -3.27 -16.97 -2.09
N GLU A 65 -3.30 -17.54 -0.89
CA GLU A 65 -4.09 -17.04 0.25
C GLU A 65 -3.73 -15.61 0.61
N ARG A 66 -2.43 -15.28 0.63
CA ARG A 66 -1.98 -13.92 0.93
C ARG A 66 -2.35 -12.92 -0.16
N GLU A 67 -2.30 -13.31 -1.44
CA GLU A 67 -2.80 -12.48 -2.54
C GLU A 67 -4.32 -12.27 -2.44
N TYR A 68 -5.07 -13.28 -2.02
CA TYR A 68 -6.50 -13.17 -1.80
C TYR A 68 -6.83 -12.22 -0.63
N LEU A 69 -6.09 -12.28 0.48
CA LEU A 69 -6.24 -11.36 1.61
C LEU A 69 -5.87 -9.92 1.22
N ALA A 70 -4.86 -9.75 0.37
CA ALA A 70 -4.51 -8.46 -0.23
C ALA A 70 -5.66 -7.90 -1.09
N MET A 71 -6.23 -8.72 -1.98
CA MET A 71 -7.40 -8.38 -2.79
C MET A 71 -8.61 -8.00 -1.92
N SER A 72 -8.87 -8.75 -0.85
CA SER A 72 -9.99 -8.50 0.06
C SER A 72 -9.83 -7.17 0.79
N THR A 73 -8.60 -6.86 1.25
CA THR A 73 -8.27 -5.54 1.81
C THR A 73 -8.47 -4.43 0.77
N ALA A 74 -8.11 -4.67 -0.50
CA ALA A 74 -8.33 -3.70 -1.58
C ALA A 74 -9.82 -3.44 -1.87
N ARG A 75 -10.68 -4.44 -1.71
CA ARG A 75 -12.15 -4.27 -1.81
C ARG A 75 -12.68 -3.38 -0.70
N VAL A 76 -12.17 -3.51 0.53
CA VAL A 76 -12.54 -2.63 1.65
C VAL A 76 -12.21 -1.17 1.36
N HIS A 77 -11.05 -0.91 0.76
CA HIS A 77 -10.59 0.44 0.42
C HIS A 77 -11.13 0.96 -0.92
N GLU A 78 -11.97 0.19 -1.61
CA GLU A 78 -12.47 0.52 -2.94
C GLU A 78 -11.34 0.90 -3.91
N CYS A 79 -10.27 0.08 -3.97
CA CYS A 79 -9.09 0.32 -4.81
C CYS A 79 -9.09 -0.59 -6.06
N PRO A 80 -9.56 -0.12 -7.23
CA PRO A 80 -9.70 -0.96 -8.43
C PRO A 80 -8.36 -1.52 -8.92
N PHE A 81 -7.30 -0.71 -8.89
CA PHE A 81 -5.96 -1.12 -9.30
C PHE A 81 -5.50 -2.37 -8.54
N CYS A 82 -5.61 -2.35 -7.21
CA CYS A 82 -5.19 -3.45 -6.36
C CYS A 82 -6.17 -4.63 -6.43
N VAL A 83 -7.48 -4.41 -6.52
CA VAL A 83 -8.47 -5.50 -6.68
C VAL A 83 -8.16 -6.32 -7.94
N VAL A 84 -7.97 -5.66 -9.09
CA VAL A 84 -7.69 -6.35 -10.35
C VAL A 84 -6.33 -7.03 -10.33
N THR A 85 -5.30 -6.34 -9.82
CA THR A 85 -3.92 -6.87 -9.77
C THR A 85 -3.82 -8.09 -8.86
N HIS A 86 -4.43 -8.05 -7.67
CA HIS A 86 -4.37 -9.17 -6.72
C HIS A 86 -5.30 -10.32 -7.09
N ALA A 87 -6.41 -10.08 -7.80
CA ALA A 87 -7.18 -11.16 -8.40
C ALA A 87 -6.31 -11.98 -9.36
N GLU A 88 -5.55 -11.31 -10.24
CA GLU A 88 -4.64 -12.01 -11.16
C GLU A 88 -3.48 -12.71 -10.42
N LEU A 89 -2.90 -12.07 -9.40
CA LEU A 89 -1.85 -12.71 -8.59
C LEU A 89 -2.37 -13.91 -7.81
N THR A 90 -3.62 -13.90 -7.35
CA THR A 90 -4.27 -15.04 -6.71
C THR A 90 -4.34 -16.21 -7.70
N ARG A 91 -4.73 -15.97 -8.95
CA ARG A 91 -4.75 -17.02 -10.00
C ARG A 91 -3.36 -17.56 -10.31
N ILE A 92 -2.33 -16.70 -10.34
CA ILE A 92 -0.95 -17.11 -10.63
C ILE A 92 -0.35 -17.90 -9.46
N ALA A 93 -0.53 -17.43 -8.22
CA ALA A 93 0.15 -17.96 -7.04
C ALA A 93 -0.61 -19.09 -6.34
N GLY A 94 -1.94 -19.14 -6.48
CA GLY A 94 -2.78 -20.09 -5.76
C GLY A 94 -2.83 -21.48 -6.35
N HIS A 95 -2.35 -21.68 -7.59
CA HIS A 95 -2.36 -23.00 -8.25
C HIS A 95 -3.74 -23.73 -8.21
N GLY A 96 -4.84 -22.96 -8.16
CA GLY A 96 -6.21 -23.48 -8.08
C GLY A 96 -6.79 -23.67 -6.68
N GLU A 97 -6.02 -23.41 -5.62
CA GLU A 97 -6.50 -23.52 -4.22
C GLU A 97 -7.53 -22.45 -3.84
N ILE A 98 -7.50 -21.30 -4.54
CA ILE A 98 -8.44 -20.19 -4.39
C ILE A 98 -8.79 -19.66 -5.77
N ASP A 99 -10.09 -19.50 -6.00
CA ASP A 99 -10.61 -18.75 -7.13
C ASP A 99 -11.07 -17.36 -6.64
N PRO A 100 -10.46 -16.24 -7.10
CA PRO A 100 -10.85 -14.90 -6.67
C PRO A 100 -12.30 -14.53 -7.06
N ASP A 101 -12.88 -15.25 -8.02
CA ASP A 101 -14.25 -15.08 -8.49
C ASP A 101 -15.24 -16.01 -7.77
N ARG A 102 -14.76 -17.05 -7.08
CA ARG A 102 -15.55 -17.96 -6.22
C ARG A 102 -14.93 -18.09 -4.83
N PRO A 103 -14.85 -16.98 -4.05
CA PRO A 103 -14.19 -16.99 -2.76
C PRO A 103 -14.80 -17.93 -1.72
N ALA A 104 -16.09 -18.25 -1.84
CA ALA A 104 -16.78 -19.16 -0.93
C ALA A 104 -16.22 -20.59 -0.93
N ASP A 105 -15.45 -20.96 -1.97
CA ASP A 105 -14.83 -22.28 -2.10
C ASP A 105 -13.52 -22.39 -1.29
N ALA A 106 -13.00 -21.28 -0.76
CA ALA A 106 -11.79 -21.28 0.06
C ALA A 106 -12.01 -21.96 1.42
N ARG A 107 -10.92 -22.44 2.03
CA ARG A 107 -11.00 -23.13 3.33
C ARG A 107 -11.57 -22.22 4.43
N PRO A 108 -12.30 -22.77 5.42
CA PRO A 108 -12.95 -21.98 6.46
C PRO A 108 -12.01 -21.04 7.23
N GLU A 109 -10.77 -21.46 7.49
CA GLU A 109 -9.76 -20.69 8.19
C GLU A 109 -9.45 -19.37 7.49
N LEU A 110 -9.35 -19.40 6.15
CA LEU A 110 -9.11 -18.22 5.34
C LEU A 110 -10.30 -17.25 5.41
N LEU A 111 -11.53 -17.77 5.33
CA LEU A 111 -12.73 -16.96 5.39
C LEU A 111 -12.93 -16.31 6.77
N VAL A 112 -12.52 -17.01 7.84
CA VAL A 112 -12.52 -16.47 9.21
C VAL A 112 -11.54 -15.31 9.33
N VAL A 113 -10.28 -15.48 8.89
CA VAL A 113 -9.29 -14.41 9.00
C VAL A 113 -9.61 -13.25 8.05
N GLN A 114 -10.12 -13.51 6.85
CA GLN A 114 -10.52 -12.48 5.90
C GLN A 114 -11.56 -11.54 6.53
N ARG A 115 -12.64 -12.08 7.11
CA ARG A 115 -13.67 -11.26 7.78
C ARG A 115 -13.07 -10.42 8.90
N PHE A 116 -12.20 -11.03 9.73
CA PHE A 116 -11.48 -10.31 10.77
C PHE A 116 -10.65 -9.14 10.21
N LEU A 117 -9.90 -9.34 9.12
CA LEU A 117 -9.10 -8.26 8.49
C LEU A 117 -9.96 -7.15 7.88
N GLU A 118 -11.13 -7.50 7.32
CA GLU A 118 -12.07 -6.51 6.82
C GLU A 118 -12.59 -5.61 7.95
N ASP A 119 -12.92 -6.21 9.09
CA ASP A 119 -13.38 -5.45 10.26
C ASP A 119 -12.27 -4.62 10.90
N VAL A 120 -11.03 -5.13 10.96
CA VAL A 120 -9.86 -4.34 11.36
C VAL A 120 -9.70 -3.13 10.44
N SER A 121 -9.88 -3.32 9.13
CA SER A 121 -9.71 -2.25 8.13
C SER A 121 -10.82 -1.20 8.15
N ARG A 122 -12.06 -1.58 8.50
CA ARG A 122 -13.23 -0.67 8.55
C ARG A 122 -13.43 0.00 9.90
N ASN A 123 -13.35 -0.80 10.97
CA ASN A 123 -13.84 -0.42 12.29
C ASN A 123 -12.70 -0.26 13.31
N GLY A 124 -11.46 -0.58 12.94
CA GLY A 124 -10.27 -0.38 13.76
C GLY A 124 -10.21 -1.24 15.04
N THR A 125 -11.19 -2.10 15.35
CA THR A 125 -11.13 -3.02 16.49
C THR A 125 -12.16 -4.15 16.39
N LEU A 126 -11.70 -5.42 16.42
CA LEU A 126 -12.49 -6.60 16.80
C LEU A 126 -11.63 -7.57 17.62
N SER A 127 -12.28 -8.44 18.40
CA SER A 127 -11.62 -9.58 19.04
C SER A 127 -11.05 -10.52 17.97
N PRO A 128 -9.79 -10.98 18.12
CA PRO A 128 -9.22 -11.90 17.16
C PRO A 128 -9.96 -13.25 17.15
N PRO A 129 -9.97 -13.96 16.01
CA PRO A 129 -10.61 -15.26 15.91
C PRO A 129 -9.93 -16.26 16.83
N ARG A 130 -10.70 -16.89 17.73
CA ARG A 130 -10.20 -17.84 18.73
C ARG A 130 -9.83 -19.20 18.14
N ASP A 131 -10.41 -19.54 16.99
CA ASP A 131 -10.26 -20.85 16.35
C ASP A 131 -9.02 -20.92 15.43
N LEU A 132 -8.23 -19.83 15.34
CA LEU A 132 -7.00 -19.78 14.57
C LEU A 132 -5.78 -19.69 15.49
N PRO A 133 -4.66 -20.34 15.14
CA PRO A 133 -3.39 -20.12 15.82
C PRO A 133 -3.01 -18.65 15.80
N ALA A 134 -2.54 -18.12 16.93
CA ALA A 134 -2.21 -16.70 17.04
C ALA A 134 -1.13 -16.23 16.02
N HIS A 135 -0.21 -17.12 15.61
CA HIS A 135 0.78 -16.79 14.57
C HIS A 135 0.14 -16.60 13.19
N ALA A 136 -0.85 -17.43 12.83
CA ALA A 136 -1.59 -17.28 11.58
C ALA A 136 -2.32 -15.93 11.52
N VAL A 137 -2.93 -15.50 12.63
CA VAL A 137 -3.59 -14.19 12.70
C VAL A 137 -2.58 -13.03 12.57
N ARG A 138 -1.39 -13.14 13.21
CA ARG A 138 -0.32 -12.14 13.07
C ARG A 138 0.18 -12.02 11.63
N GLU A 139 0.45 -13.13 10.96
CA GLU A 139 0.92 -13.14 9.57
C GLU A 139 -0.12 -12.53 8.61
N ALA A 140 -1.41 -12.78 8.86
CA ALA A 140 -2.50 -12.16 8.10
C ALA A 140 -2.59 -10.64 8.36
N LEU A 141 -2.34 -10.19 9.59
CA LEU A 141 -2.26 -8.77 9.92
C LEU A 141 -1.08 -8.07 9.24
N ASP A 142 0.07 -8.75 9.07
CA ASP A 142 1.21 -8.19 8.34
C ASP A 142 0.85 -7.95 6.86
N VAL A 143 0.15 -8.90 6.24
CA VAL A 143 -0.42 -8.72 4.89
C VAL A 143 -1.40 -7.54 4.87
N ASN A 144 -2.32 -7.48 5.84
CA ASN A 144 -3.27 -6.38 5.93
C ASN A 144 -2.58 -5.03 6.05
N LEU A 145 -1.59 -4.86 6.94
CA LEU A 145 -0.86 -3.61 7.14
C LEU A 145 -0.30 -3.08 5.82
N VAL A 146 0.39 -3.93 5.06
CA VAL A 146 0.99 -3.56 3.77
C VAL A 146 -0.07 -3.05 2.80
N TRP A 147 -1.14 -3.82 2.61
CA TRP A 147 -2.15 -3.47 1.59
C TRP A 147 -3.07 -2.35 2.04
N ASN A 148 -3.30 -2.20 3.34
CA ASN A 148 -4.03 -1.08 3.93
C ASN A 148 -3.30 0.26 3.66
N ILE A 149 -1.96 0.27 3.66
CA ILE A 149 -1.13 1.40 3.21
C ILE A 149 -1.23 1.57 1.69
N VAL A 150 -0.89 0.53 0.92
CA VAL A 150 -0.77 0.64 -0.55
C VAL A 150 -2.10 1.02 -1.20
N ASN A 151 -3.22 0.49 -0.72
CA ASN A 151 -4.54 0.81 -1.28
C ASN A 151 -4.89 2.29 -1.11
N ARG A 152 -4.61 2.87 0.06
CA ARG A 152 -4.83 4.31 0.29
C ARG A 152 -3.96 5.16 -0.60
N LEU A 153 -2.69 4.79 -0.76
CA LEU A 153 -1.78 5.50 -1.66
C LEU A 153 -2.18 5.36 -3.13
N ALA A 154 -2.59 4.17 -3.55
CA ALA A 154 -3.05 3.92 -4.91
C ALA A 154 -4.27 4.79 -5.25
N ASN A 155 -5.25 4.87 -4.35
CA ASN A 155 -6.41 5.75 -4.51
C ASN A 155 -6.03 7.24 -4.47
N ALA A 156 -5.29 7.67 -3.44
CA ALA A 156 -4.92 9.07 -3.25
C ALA A 156 -4.04 9.62 -4.38
N PHE A 157 -3.22 8.76 -4.99
CA PHE A 157 -2.39 9.10 -6.14
C PHE A 157 -3.01 8.71 -7.48
N GLY A 158 -4.27 8.29 -7.53
CA GLY A 158 -4.97 8.02 -8.79
C GLY A 158 -4.27 6.98 -9.66
N PHE A 159 -3.95 5.82 -9.10
CA PHE A 159 -3.30 4.74 -9.85
C PHE A 159 -4.22 4.20 -10.94
N GLU A 160 -3.65 4.02 -12.12
CA GLU A 160 -4.32 3.47 -13.28
C GLU A 160 -3.62 2.19 -13.72
N LEU A 161 -4.43 1.22 -14.13
CA LEU A 161 -3.94 0.00 -14.75
C LEU A 161 -4.12 0.14 -16.26
N LEU A 162 -3.04 0.46 -16.96
CA LEU A 162 -3.09 0.65 -18.41
C LEU A 162 -3.15 -0.69 -19.15
N ASP A 163 -3.65 -0.66 -20.39
CA ASP A 163 -3.72 -1.82 -21.25
C ASP A 163 -2.36 -2.53 -21.37
N GLY A 164 -2.38 -3.86 -21.26
CA GLY A 164 -1.18 -4.71 -21.31
C GLY A 164 -0.37 -4.76 -20.02
N GLN A 165 -0.56 -3.85 -19.05
CA GLN A 165 0.23 -3.85 -17.82
C GLN A 165 -0.09 -5.02 -16.90
N LEU A 166 -1.35 -5.47 -16.84
CA LEU A 166 -1.79 -6.49 -15.88
C LEU A 166 -0.94 -7.76 -15.94
N LYS A 167 -0.97 -8.47 -17.07
CA LYS A 167 -0.30 -9.78 -17.22
C LYS A 167 1.22 -9.67 -17.12
N VAL A 168 1.80 -8.60 -17.66
CA VAL A 168 3.25 -8.40 -17.66
C VAL A 168 3.73 -8.04 -16.24
N GLY A 169 3.03 -7.12 -15.59
CA GLY A 169 3.31 -6.64 -14.25
C GLY A 169 3.15 -7.74 -13.20
N THR A 170 2.05 -8.50 -13.21
CA THR A 170 1.80 -9.56 -12.22
C THR A 170 2.81 -10.70 -12.35
N LYS A 171 3.19 -11.09 -13.57
CA LYS A 171 4.25 -12.08 -13.79
C LYS A 171 5.61 -11.61 -13.28
N ALA A 172 5.97 -10.36 -13.59
CA ALA A 172 7.23 -9.77 -13.12
C ALA A 172 7.26 -9.68 -11.58
N LEU A 173 6.17 -9.22 -10.97
CA LEU A 173 6.02 -9.09 -9.52
C LEU A 173 6.06 -10.45 -8.82
N HIS A 174 5.32 -11.44 -9.33
CA HIS A 174 5.31 -12.80 -8.80
C HIS A 174 6.73 -13.41 -8.84
N ARG A 175 7.44 -13.26 -9.98
CA ARG A 175 8.82 -13.74 -10.13
C ARG A 175 9.81 -13.02 -9.21
N ALA A 176 9.66 -11.71 -9.04
CA ALA A 176 10.54 -10.92 -8.18
C ALA A 176 10.25 -11.13 -6.68
N GLY A 177 9.06 -11.64 -6.34
CA GLY A 177 8.64 -11.88 -4.97
C GLY A 177 8.63 -10.60 -4.12
N TYR A 178 8.09 -9.52 -4.68
CA TYR A 178 8.01 -8.19 -4.05
C TYR A 178 9.35 -7.54 -3.70
N ARG A 179 10.46 -8.01 -4.29
CA ARG A 179 11.78 -7.38 -4.11
C ARG A 179 12.08 -6.40 -5.23
N PHE A 180 12.79 -5.33 -4.89
CA PHE A 180 13.34 -4.37 -5.85
C PHE A 180 14.88 -4.43 -5.89
N PRO A 181 15.50 -4.08 -7.03
CA PRO A 181 16.95 -3.93 -7.10
C PRO A 181 17.47 -2.91 -6.08
N GLY A 182 18.38 -3.33 -5.19
CA GLY A 182 18.87 -2.50 -4.08
C GLY A 182 19.46 -1.15 -4.51
N PHE A 183 20.12 -1.09 -5.68
CA PHE A 183 20.69 0.16 -6.21
C PHE A 183 19.63 1.23 -6.54
N LEU A 184 18.37 0.85 -6.71
CA LEU A 184 17.26 1.77 -6.93
C LEU A 184 16.69 2.30 -5.61
N LEU A 185 16.82 1.52 -4.53
CA LEU A 185 16.47 1.93 -3.20
C LEU A 185 17.48 3.00 -2.73
N ALA A 186 17.04 3.89 -1.85
CA ALA A 186 17.95 4.84 -1.18
C ALA A 186 18.22 4.32 0.23
N ASP A 187 19.33 4.78 0.81
CA ASP A 187 19.55 4.64 2.25
C ASP A 187 18.45 5.36 3.02
N GLY A 188 18.15 4.87 4.22
CA GLY A 188 17.07 5.35 5.07
C GLY A 188 16.76 4.32 6.16
N PRO A 189 15.96 4.69 7.17
CA PRO A 189 15.59 3.78 8.25
C PRO A 189 14.91 2.52 7.73
N ALA A 190 15.19 1.39 8.39
CA ALA A 190 14.49 0.11 8.16
C ALA A 190 13.09 0.11 8.80
N ASP A 191 12.91 0.87 9.88
CA ASP A 191 11.61 0.99 10.55
C ASP A 191 10.69 1.97 9.81
N LEU A 192 9.45 1.54 9.57
CA LEU A 192 8.46 2.33 8.85
C LEU A 192 8.05 3.59 9.61
N ARG A 193 7.95 3.53 10.95
CA ARG A 193 7.54 4.69 11.75
C ARG A 193 8.65 5.74 11.80
N GLU A 194 9.89 5.32 12.05
CA GLU A 194 11.05 6.19 12.03
C GLU A 194 11.20 6.88 10.67
N SER A 195 11.09 6.10 9.58
CA SER A 195 11.17 6.62 8.22
C SER A 195 10.04 7.63 7.97
N VAL A 196 8.78 7.26 8.18
CA VAL A 196 7.66 8.11 7.76
C VAL A 196 7.40 9.28 8.68
N PHE A 197 7.69 9.21 9.98
CA PHE A 197 7.33 10.26 10.95
C PHE A 197 8.50 11.06 11.50
N GLU A 198 9.73 10.51 11.50
CA GLU A 198 10.84 11.13 12.23
C GLU A 198 11.93 11.69 11.32
N GLN A 199 12.24 11.00 10.22
CA GLN A 199 13.40 11.38 9.41
C GLN A 199 13.29 12.79 8.81
N PRO A 200 14.41 13.48 8.53
CA PRO A 200 14.38 14.76 7.81
C PRO A 200 13.66 14.67 6.46
N ALA A 201 12.71 15.57 6.24
CA ALA A 201 11.84 15.58 5.07
C ALA A 201 11.48 17.04 4.68
N ARG A 202 10.57 17.24 3.73
CA ARG A 202 10.08 18.59 3.38
C ARG A 202 9.10 19.11 4.43
N THR A 203 8.29 18.22 4.96
CA THR A 203 7.34 18.46 6.04
C THR A 203 7.98 18.18 7.39
N SER A 204 7.50 18.85 8.43
CA SER A 204 7.99 18.62 9.78
C SER A 204 7.49 17.28 10.35
N PRO A 205 8.22 16.66 11.30
CA PRO A 205 7.73 15.51 12.05
C PRO A 205 6.35 15.73 12.68
N GLU A 206 6.10 16.93 13.22
CA GLU A 206 4.83 17.29 13.85
C GLU A 206 3.67 17.23 12.86
N LEU A 207 3.85 17.78 11.66
CA LEU A 207 2.83 17.74 10.61
C LEU A 207 2.55 16.30 10.16
N ARG A 208 3.58 15.47 10.00
CA ARG A 208 3.42 14.07 9.58
C ARG A 208 2.74 13.23 10.66
N ARG A 209 3.10 13.42 11.93
CA ARG A 209 2.42 12.74 13.06
C ARG A 209 0.96 13.17 13.14
N ALA A 210 0.67 14.46 13.04
CA ALA A 210 -0.69 14.99 13.00
C ALA A 210 -1.50 14.42 11.82
N ALA A 211 -0.89 14.27 10.65
CA ALA A 211 -1.49 13.62 9.50
C ALA A 211 -1.76 12.12 9.73
N GLY A 212 -0.84 11.41 10.37
CA GLY A 212 -1.02 10.01 10.71
C GLY A 212 -2.14 9.80 11.73
N THR A 213 -2.20 10.63 12.78
CA THR A 213 -3.21 10.50 13.83
C THR A 213 -4.57 11.04 13.41
N GLY A 214 -4.61 12.06 12.55
CA GLY A 214 -5.80 12.84 12.25
C GLY A 214 -6.06 14.00 13.22
N ASP A 215 -5.17 14.20 14.20
CA ASP A 215 -5.33 15.17 15.27
C ASP A 215 -4.37 16.36 15.11
N GLY A 216 -4.85 17.57 15.38
CA GLY A 216 -4.00 18.77 15.44
C GLY A 216 -3.63 19.39 14.08
N LEU A 217 -4.24 18.94 12.97
CA LEU A 217 -4.04 19.54 11.65
C LEU A 217 -4.85 20.84 11.48
N ALA A 218 -4.26 21.85 10.83
CA ALA A 218 -4.99 23.01 10.33
C ALA A 218 -5.51 22.77 8.91
N GLU A 219 -6.46 23.59 8.44
CA GLU A 219 -6.81 23.60 7.02
C GLU A 219 -5.64 24.12 6.17
N PRO A 220 -5.44 23.61 4.93
CA PRO A 220 -6.27 22.59 4.23
C PRO A 220 -5.88 21.12 4.53
N TRP A 221 -4.91 20.88 5.42
CA TRP A 221 -4.40 19.53 5.67
C TRP A 221 -5.38 18.62 6.40
N ARG A 222 -6.21 19.18 7.29
CA ARG A 222 -7.18 18.42 8.08
C ARG A 222 -8.15 17.66 7.17
N ASP A 223 -8.83 18.37 6.25
CA ASP A 223 -9.77 17.77 5.33
C ASP A 223 -9.09 16.76 4.40
N TYR A 224 -7.91 17.11 3.86
CA TYR A 224 -7.17 16.22 2.96
C TYR A 224 -6.71 14.93 3.65
N ALA A 225 -6.12 15.03 4.85
CA ALA A 225 -5.65 13.86 5.59
C ALA A 225 -6.83 12.95 6.01
N ALA A 226 -7.98 13.53 6.36
CA ALA A 226 -9.20 12.76 6.62
C ALA A 226 -9.63 11.96 5.37
N LEU A 227 -9.61 12.59 4.18
CA LEU A 227 -9.87 11.87 2.93
C LEU A 227 -8.88 10.71 2.73
N VAL A 228 -7.57 10.93 2.90
CA VAL A 228 -6.57 9.85 2.73
C VAL A 228 -6.82 8.70 3.71
N ARG A 229 -7.12 9.00 4.97
CA ARG A 229 -7.30 8.00 6.06
C ARG A 229 -8.58 7.21 5.90
N ASP A 230 -9.68 7.89 5.56
CA ASP A 230 -11.02 7.36 5.78
C ASP A 230 -11.78 7.12 4.46
N ALA A 231 -11.41 7.81 3.38
CA ALA A 231 -12.14 7.78 2.11
C ALA A 231 -11.23 8.02 0.89
N SER A 232 -10.06 7.38 0.85
CA SER A 232 -9.03 7.68 -0.17
C SER A 232 -9.54 7.55 -1.61
N HIS A 233 -10.50 6.65 -1.87
CA HIS A 233 -11.16 6.46 -3.17
C HIS A 233 -11.96 7.68 -3.65
N ARG A 234 -12.24 8.66 -2.77
CA ARG A 234 -12.95 9.90 -3.08
C ARG A 234 -12.02 11.06 -3.37
N ILE A 235 -10.71 10.90 -3.19
CA ILE A 235 -9.76 11.96 -3.48
C ILE A 235 -9.83 12.26 -4.97
N THR A 236 -9.99 13.55 -5.26
CA THR A 236 -10.07 14.06 -6.61
C THR A 236 -8.89 14.95 -6.92
N ASP A 237 -8.82 15.26 -8.21
CA ASP A 237 -7.94 16.23 -8.77
C ASP A 237 -8.07 17.64 -8.14
N ASP A 238 -9.23 17.97 -7.59
CA ASP A 238 -9.55 19.26 -7.00
C ASP A 238 -8.95 19.40 -5.61
N ASP A 239 -8.93 18.30 -4.84
CA ASP A 239 -8.36 18.27 -3.50
C ASP A 239 -6.85 18.59 -3.54
N VAL A 240 -6.14 17.98 -4.49
CA VAL A 240 -4.71 18.28 -4.72
C VAL A 240 -4.54 19.73 -5.17
N ARG A 241 -5.37 20.24 -6.10
CA ARG A 241 -5.30 21.63 -6.57
C ARG A 241 -5.49 22.64 -5.43
N ARG A 242 -6.36 22.35 -4.46
CA ARG A 242 -6.58 23.22 -3.28
C ARG A 242 -5.32 23.32 -2.43
N LEU A 243 -4.62 22.21 -2.18
CA LEU A 243 -3.35 22.20 -1.45
C LEU A 243 -2.28 23.02 -2.16
N LEU A 244 -2.15 22.85 -3.48
CA LEU A 244 -1.19 23.60 -4.28
C LEU A 244 -1.52 25.10 -4.33
N ALA A 245 -2.79 25.45 -4.43
CA ALA A 245 -3.26 26.84 -4.38
C ALA A 245 -3.03 27.49 -3.00
N ALA A 246 -2.99 26.69 -1.93
CA ALA A 246 -2.61 27.13 -0.59
C ALA A 246 -1.08 27.28 -0.40
N GLY A 247 -0.28 27.03 -1.45
CA GLY A 247 1.17 27.23 -1.44
C GLY A 247 1.97 25.98 -1.04
N HIS A 248 1.33 24.83 -0.85
CA HIS A 248 2.05 23.58 -0.59
C HIS A 248 2.65 23.01 -1.88
N SER A 249 3.83 22.44 -1.78
CA SER A 249 4.48 21.74 -2.89
C SER A 249 3.96 20.32 -3.05
N GLU A 250 4.07 19.75 -4.26
CA GLU A 250 3.70 18.34 -4.48
C GLU A 250 4.52 17.36 -3.62
N ASN A 251 5.74 17.73 -3.23
CA ASN A 251 6.54 16.94 -2.29
C ASN A 251 5.93 16.91 -0.88
N GLU A 252 5.39 18.03 -0.41
CA GLU A 252 4.72 18.09 0.89
C GLU A 252 3.40 17.32 0.83
N VAL A 253 2.63 17.46 -0.26
CA VAL A 253 1.41 16.66 -0.47
C VAL A 253 1.74 15.17 -0.48
N PHE A 254 2.79 14.75 -1.18
CA PHE A 254 3.27 13.37 -1.16
C PHE A 254 3.57 12.87 0.26
N GLU A 255 4.37 13.61 1.03
CA GLU A 255 4.77 13.21 2.38
C GLU A 255 3.58 13.14 3.35
N VAL A 256 2.67 14.12 3.31
CA VAL A 256 1.45 14.11 4.14
C VAL A 256 0.54 12.95 3.75
N THR A 257 0.38 12.66 2.45
CA THR A 257 -0.42 11.52 1.98
C THR A 257 0.13 10.20 2.52
N VAL A 258 1.46 10.02 2.44
CA VAL A 258 2.13 8.83 2.97
C VAL A 258 1.98 8.73 4.48
N ALA A 259 2.19 9.83 5.21
CA ALA A 259 2.05 9.85 6.67
C ALA A 259 0.61 9.52 7.12
N ALA A 260 -0.40 10.08 6.45
CA ALA A 260 -1.81 9.81 6.71
C ALA A 260 -2.18 8.34 6.45
N ALA A 261 -1.76 7.78 5.30
CA ALA A 261 -2.03 6.40 4.95
C ALA A 261 -1.35 5.41 5.91
N VAL A 262 -0.07 5.67 6.24
CA VAL A 262 0.72 4.85 7.18
C VAL A 262 0.17 4.94 8.60
N GLY A 263 -0.20 6.13 9.07
CA GLY A 263 -0.78 6.31 10.40
C GLY A 263 -2.09 5.54 10.58
N ALA A 264 -3.03 5.69 9.64
CA ALA A 264 -4.30 4.95 9.69
C ALA A 264 -4.10 3.42 9.68
N ALA A 265 -3.19 2.92 8.85
CA ALA A 265 -2.89 1.50 8.78
C ALA A 265 -2.23 0.98 10.07
N LEU A 266 -1.27 1.72 10.63
CA LEU A 266 -0.61 1.34 11.87
C LEU A 266 -1.55 1.40 13.08
N HIS A 267 -2.48 2.36 13.12
CA HIS A 267 -3.46 2.46 14.20
C HIS A 267 -4.35 1.21 14.29
N SER A 268 -4.93 0.78 13.15
CA SER A 268 -5.76 -0.42 13.08
C SER A 268 -4.93 -1.70 13.33
N PHE A 269 -3.72 -1.79 12.77
CA PHE A 269 -2.79 -2.89 13.01
C PHE A 269 -2.40 -3.03 14.49
N ASP A 270 -1.99 -1.94 15.15
CA ASP A 270 -1.57 -1.98 16.55
C ASP A 270 -2.73 -2.30 17.49
N ALA A 271 -3.94 -1.80 17.20
CA ALA A 271 -5.13 -2.15 17.96
C ALA A 271 -5.46 -3.65 17.86
N ALA A 272 -5.46 -4.20 16.64
CA ALA A 272 -5.69 -5.62 16.41
C ALA A 272 -4.60 -6.50 17.06
N ARG A 273 -3.34 -6.10 16.94
CA ARG A 273 -2.18 -6.82 17.48
C ARG A 273 -2.17 -6.84 19.01
N LYS A 274 -2.63 -5.78 19.68
CA LYS A 274 -2.77 -5.75 21.16
C LYS A 274 -3.83 -6.73 21.69
N GLY A 275 -4.78 -7.15 20.85
CA GLY A 275 -5.82 -8.10 21.21
C GLY A 275 -5.41 -9.57 21.11
N LEU A 276 -4.25 -9.87 20.51
CA LEU A 276 -3.69 -11.22 20.34
C LEU A 276 -2.86 -11.66 21.55
#